data_AF-A0A060BPJ6-F1
#
_entry.id   AF-A0A060BPJ6-F1
#
_cell.length_a   1.000
_cell.length_b   1.000
_cell.length_c   1.000
_cell.angle_alpha   90.00
_cell.angle_beta   90.00
_cell.angle_gamma   90.00
#
_symmetry.space_group_name_H-M   'P 1'
#
loop_
_entity.id
_entity.type
_entity.pdbx_description
1 polymer ?
#
loop_
_entity_poly.entity_id
_entity_poly.type
_entity_poly.pdbx_seq_one_letter_code
_entity_poly.pdbx_strand_id
1 'polypeptide(L)' 'MEKGLLVDIGRKYWSIAELKRLVLLLQEHKLTHLQLHLNENEGFALNFTDSPVSKKYSEN' A
#
# COMPACT_ATOMS: atom_id res chain seq x y z
N MET A 1 13.20 6.31 -17.90
CA MET A 1 11.90 5.61 -18.00
C MET A 1 11.65 4.92 -16.68
N GLU A 2 10.64 5.37 -15.94
CA GLU A 2 10.24 4.70 -14.70
C GLU A 2 9.52 3.40 -15.06
N LYS A 3 9.98 2.28 -14.50
CA LYS A 3 9.33 0.98 -14.64
C LYS A 3 8.90 0.54 -13.26
N GLY A 4 7.62 0.27 -13.09
CA GLY A 4 7.11 -0.08 -11.77
C GLY A 4 5.86 -0.93 -11.84
N LEU A 5 5.39 -1.30 -10.66
CA LEU A 5 4.18 -2.06 -10.42
C LEU A 5 3.28 -1.26 -9.47
N LEU A 6 1.98 -1.24 -9.75
CA LEU A 6 0.96 -0.73 -8.83
C LEU A 6 0.29 -1.92 -8.13
N VAL A 7 0.16 -1.83 -6.81
CA VAL A 7 -0.61 -2.78 -6.00
C VAL A 7 -1.73 -2.07 -5.30
N ASP A 8 -2.95 -2.56 -5.51
CA ASP A 8 -4.14 -2.16 -4.78
C ASP A 8 -4.26 -2.95 -3.49
N ILE A 9 -3.94 -2.28 -2.37
CA ILE A 9 -4.09 -2.82 -1.01
C ILE A 9 -5.42 -2.33 -0.41
N GLY A 10 -6.07 -1.35 -1.01
CA GLY A 10 -7.39 -0.86 -0.58
C GLY A 10 -8.50 -1.89 -0.78
N ARG A 11 -8.45 -2.67 -1.87
CA ARG A 11 -9.49 -3.70 -2.16
C ARG A 11 -9.17 -5.09 -1.62
N LYS A 12 -7.90 -5.39 -1.36
CA LYS A 12 -7.46 -6.71 -0.89
C LYS A 12 -6.30 -6.55 0.08
N TYR A 13 -6.36 -7.26 1.20
CA TYR A 13 -5.26 -7.28 2.15
C TYR A 13 -4.00 -7.90 1.54
N TRP A 14 -2.86 -7.24 1.78
CA TRP A 14 -1.52 -7.76 1.51
C TRP A 14 -0.70 -7.68 2.81
N SER A 15 -0.14 -8.81 3.23
CA SER A 15 0.77 -8.84 4.36
C SER A 15 2.11 -8.18 4.01
N ILE A 16 2.81 -7.67 5.04
CA ILE A 16 4.17 -7.12 4.88
C ILE A 16 5.13 -8.15 4.25
N ALA A 17 4.97 -9.44 4.57
CA ALA A 17 5.80 -10.50 4.00
C ALA A 17 5.57 -10.65 2.48
N GLU A 18 4.33 -10.52 2.01
CA GLU A 18 4.00 -10.53 0.58
C GLU A 18 4.58 -9.31 -0.13
N LEU A 19 4.46 -8.11 0.46
CA LEU A 19 5.03 -6.89 -0.11
C LEU A 19 6.56 -6.96 -0.20
N LYS A 20 7.24 -7.52 0.82
CA LYS A 20 8.69 -7.75 0.76
C LYS A 20 9.09 -8.70 -0.36
N ARG A 21 8.34 -9.79 -0.56
CA ARG A 21 8.58 -10.72 -1.69
C ARG A 21 8.39 -10.02 -3.03
N LEU A 22 7.41 -9.12 -3.14
CA LEU A 22 7.18 -8.35 -4.34
C LEU A 22 8.36 -7.42 -4.67
N VAL A 23 8.94 -6.75 -3.66
CA VAL A 23 10.13 -5.91 -3.85
C VAL A 23 11.31 -6.72 -4.42
N LEU A 24 11.50 -7.96 -3.97
CA LEU A 24 12.54 -8.85 -4.52
C LEU A 24 12.28 -9.19 -6.00
N LEU A 25 11.02 -9.43 -6.37
CA LEU A 25 10.65 -9.67 -7.77
C LEU A 25 10.86 -8.42 -8.64
N LEU A 26 10.55 -7.23 -8.12
CA LEU A 26 10.82 -5.97 -8.84
C LEU A 26 12.31 -5.83 -9.15
N GLN A 27 13.18 -6.15 -8.18
CA GLN A 27 14.63 -6.15 -8.36
C GLN A 27 15.05 -7.13 -9.46
N GLU A 28 14.57 -8.38 -9.42
CA GLU A 28 14.86 -9.41 -10.43
C GLU A 28 14.52 -8.96 -11.85
N HIS A 29 13.40 -8.25 -12.00
CA HIS A 29 12.92 -7.75 -13.29
C HIS A 29 13.37 -6.32 -13.65
N LYS A 30 14.30 -5.73 -12.89
CA LYS A 30 14.81 -4.37 -13.12
C LYS A 30 13.71 -3.30 -13.13
N LEU A 31 12.69 -3.50 -12.30
CA LEU A 31 11.69 -2.50 -11.97
C LEU A 31 12.19 -1.68 -10.77
N THR A 32 11.95 -0.39 -10.79
CA THR A 32 12.51 0.56 -9.83
C THR A 32 11.48 1.17 -8.89
N HIS A 33 10.18 0.99 -9.17
CA HIS A 33 9.09 1.61 -8.42
C HIS A 33 8.02 0.61 -8.01
N LEU A 34 7.58 0.70 -6.75
CA LEU A 34 6.38 0.03 -6.24
C LEU A 34 5.40 1.10 -5.77
N GLN A 35 4.31 1.27 -6.51
CA GLN A 35 3.23 2.19 -6.14
C GLN A 35 2.18 1.45 -5.33
N LEU A 36 1.91 1.91 -4.12
CA LEU A 36 0.89 1.34 -3.25
C LEU A 36 -0.36 2.21 -3.29
N HIS A 37 -1.48 1.64 -3.73
CA HIS A 37 -2.80 2.24 -3.64
C HIS A 37 -3.43 1.81 -2.31
N LEU A 38 -3.45 2.74 -1.35
CA LEU A 38 -3.67 2.46 0.08
C LEU A 38 -5.10 2.74 0.54
N ASN A 39 -5.93 3.32 -0.32
CA ASN A 39 -7.27 3.76 0.02
C ASN A 39 -8.20 3.58 -1.17
N GLU A 40 -9.45 3.25 -0.88
CA GLU A 40 -10.53 3.22 -1.84
C GLU A 40 -11.75 3.96 -1.29
N ASN A 41 -12.86 3.98 -2.04
CA ASN A 41 -14.10 4.65 -1.64
C ASN A 41 -14.64 4.23 -0.25
N GLU A 42 -14.27 3.04 0.25
CA GLU A 42 -14.82 2.45 1.49
C GLU A 42 -13.85 2.49 2.70
N GLY A 43 -12.61 2.96 2.55
CA GLY A 43 -11.69 3.04 3.69
C GLY A 43 -10.20 3.14 3.35
N PHE A 44 -9.38 3.33 4.40
CA PHE A 44 -7.91 3.36 4.34
C PHE A 44 -7.34 2.07 4.93
N ALA A 45 -6.43 1.41 4.20
CA ALA A 45 -5.74 0.20 4.66
C ALA A 45 -4.59 0.49 5.67
N LEU A 46 -4.40 1.75 6.04
CA LEU A 46 -3.38 2.17 7.01
C LEU A 46 -4.03 2.52 8.36
N ASN A 47 -3.53 1.88 9.42
CA ASN A 47 -3.77 2.35 10.77
C ASN A 47 -2.85 3.54 11.06
N PHE A 48 -3.42 4.74 11.04
CA PHE A 48 -2.73 5.94 11.50
C PHE A 48 -2.83 6.01 13.03
N THR A 49 -1.89 5.41 13.75
CA THR A 49 -1.93 5.46 15.23
C THR A 49 -1.66 6.87 15.77
N ASP A 50 -1.00 7.75 15.00
CA ASP A 50 -0.54 9.06 15.51
C ASP A 50 -0.80 10.25 14.55
N SER A 51 -1.68 10.10 13.55
CA SER A 51 -2.03 11.23 12.65
C SER A 51 -3.27 11.98 13.17
N PRO A 52 -3.32 13.33 13.11
CA PRO A 52 -4.55 14.07 13.39
C PRO A 52 -5.73 13.69 12.47
N VAL A 53 -5.47 12.99 11.37
CA VAL A 53 -6.49 12.42 10.45
C VAL A 53 -7.22 11.21 11.06
N SER A 54 -6.58 10.44 11.95
CA SER A 54 -7.16 9.21 12.51
C SER A 54 -8.38 9.46 13.39
N LYS A 55 -8.40 10.58 14.12
CA LYS A 55 -9.52 10.97 15.00
C LYS A 55 -10.84 11.17 14.25
N LYS A 56 -10.80 11.54 12.97
CA LYS A 56 -11.99 11.83 12.17
C LYS A 56 -12.74 10.58 11.68
N TYR A 57 -12.07 9.42 11.68
CA TYR A 57 -12.63 8.14 11.22
C TYR A 57 -13.02 7.20 12.36
N SER A 58 -12.65 7.51 13.61
CA SER A 58 -13.05 6.76 14.80
C SER A 58 -14.38 7.22 15.43
N GLU A 59 -14.99 8.29 14.90
CA GLU A 59 -16.22 8.91 15.45
C GLU A 59 -17.49 8.63 14.62
N ASN A 60 -17.44 7.71 13.65
CA ASN A 60 -18.60 7.25 12.88
C ASN A 60 -18.94 5.79 13.18
#